data_AF-A0AB36KL42-F1
#
_entry.id   AF-A0AB36KL42-F1
#
_cell.length_a   1.000
_cell.length_b   1.000
_cell.length_c   1.000
_cell.angle_alpha   90.00
_cell.angle_beta   90.00
_cell.angle_gamma   90.00
#
_symmetry.space_group_name_H-M   'P 1'
#
loop_
_entity.id
_entity.type
_entity.pdbx_description
1 polymer ?
#
loop_
_entity_poly.entity_id
_entity_poly.type
_entity_poly.pdbx_seq_one_letter_code
_entity_poly.pdbx_strand_id
1 'polypeptide(L)'
;VVPFFNASGTFKTLQYIPPEGEKFLFKDAPKQEHFLVVGGSLDPVNPILYAEGYATARSLNLATGLPVVMTIDAGNMVAVAKVLHQQYPDSRHLFMADFDHAKDVNKGLIMANEAAIAVGGQVLYPTFNDAEIARGFTDFNDLHQSRGLDAVRE
;
A
#
# COMPACT_ATOMS: atom_id res chain seq x y z
N VAL A 1 8.53 0.12 14.69
CA VAL A 1 8.66 -1.27 14.18
C VAL A 1 7.35 -1.67 13.52
N VAL A 2 7.39 -2.31 12.36
CA VAL A 2 6.22 -2.72 11.56
C VAL A 2 6.25 -4.25 11.36
N PRO A 3 5.37 -5.03 11.99
CA PRO A 3 5.36 -6.49 11.84
C PRO A 3 4.67 -6.92 10.54
N PHE A 4 5.06 -8.07 9.99
CA PHE A 4 4.40 -8.69 8.84
C PHE A 4 4.00 -10.13 9.13
N PHE A 5 2.85 -10.49 8.56
CA PHE A 5 2.18 -11.76 8.75
C PHE A 5 1.89 -12.37 7.38
N ASN A 6 1.72 -13.69 7.35
CA ASN A 6 1.12 -14.34 6.19
C ASN A 6 -0.42 -14.27 6.27
N ALA A 7 -1.10 -14.76 5.24
CA ALA A 7 -2.56 -14.76 5.17
C ALA A 7 -3.27 -15.67 6.21
N SER A 8 -2.53 -16.51 6.94
CA SER A 8 -3.05 -17.26 8.09
C SER A 8 -2.87 -16.52 9.42
N GLY A 9 -2.42 -15.26 9.40
CA GLY A 9 -2.19 -14.45 10.60
C GLY A 9 -0.95 -14.85 11.40
N THR A 10 -0.06 -15.66 10.84
CA THR A 10 1.19 -16.08 11.50
C THR A 10 2.27 -15.04 11.28
N PHE A 11 2.94 -14.61 12.35
CA PHE A 11 4.08 -13.70 12.28
C PHE A 11 5.23 -14.31 11.45
N LYS A 12 5.88 -13.48 10.62
CA LYS A 12 6.96 -13.92 9.73
C LYS A 12 8.21 -13.08 9.84
N THR A 13 8.07 -11.76 9.85
CA THR A 13 9.20 -10.85 9.92
C THR A 13 8.71 -9.44 10.32
N LEU A 14 9.61 -8.48 10.36
CA LEU A 14 9.30 -7.08 10.63
C LEU A 14 10.21 -6.14 9.84
N GLN A 15 9.72 -4.94 9.57
CA GLN A 15 10.49 -3.79 9.11
C GLN A 15 10.78 -2.86 10.29
N TYR A 16 12.02 -2.42 10.39
CA TYR A 16 12.43 -1.37 11.31
C TYR A 16 12.44 -0.04 10.56
N ILE A 17 11.84 0.98 11.16
CA ILE A 17 11.85 2.36 10.67
C ILE A 17 12.31 3.20 11.87
N PRO A 18 13.56 3.69 11.89
CA PRO A 18 14.06 4.56 12.93
C PRO A 18 13.52 5.99 12.73
N PRO A 19 13.71 6.90 13.71
CA PRO A 19 13.28 8.29 13.60
C PRO A 19 13.79 9.03 12.35
N GLU A 20 14.94 8.62 11.83
CA GLU A 20 15.55 9.18 10.62
C GLU A 20 14.83 8.74 9.32
N GLY A 21 13.94 7.75 9.39
CA GLY A 21 13.04 7.34 8.30
C GLY A 21 13.56 6.25 7.37
N GLU A 22 14.83 5.88 7.44
CA GLU A 22 15.40 4.82 6.60
C GLU A 22 14.81 3.45 6.95
N LYS A 23 14.21 2.76 5.98
CA LYS A 23 13.50 1.51 6.23
C LYS A 23 14.44 0.31 6.12
N PHE A 24 14.54 -0.47 7.19
CA PHE A 24 15.37 -1.67 7.24
C PHE A 24 14.51 -2.93 7.33
N LEU A 25 14.83 -3.92 6.51
CA LEU A 25 14.30 -5.29 6.62
C LEU A 25 15.43 -6.21 7.07
N PHE A 26 15.11 -7.18 7.92
CA PHE A 26 16.09 -8.21 8.26
C PHE A 26 16.59 -8.91 6.99
N LYS A 27 17.90 -9.18 6.94
CA LYS A 27 18.51 -9.94 5.84
C LYS A 27 17.81 -11.29 5.74
N ASP A 28 17.48 -11.70 4.51
CA ASP A 28 16.77 -12.95 4.20
C ASP A 28 15.36 -13.05 4.83
N ALA A 29 14.77 -11.93 5.26
CA ALA A 29 13.38 -11.89 5.69
C ALA A 29 12.47 -12.39 4.56
N PRO A 30 11.56 -13.35 4.83
CA PRO A 30 10.62 -13.80 3.82
C PRO A 30 9.65 -12.64 3.58
N LYS A 31 9.74 -11.98 2.42
CA LYS A 31 8.87 -10.85 2.07
C LYS A 31 7.64 -11.28 1.29
N GLN A 32 7.83 -12.26 0.41
CA GLN A 32 6.81 -12.72 -0.52
C GLN A 32 5.55 -13.16 0.24
N GLU A 33 4.39 -12.66 -0.17
CA GLU A 33 3.06 -12.94 0.39
C GLU A 33 2.85 -12.48 1.84
N HIS A 34 3.81 -11.75 2.41
CA HIS A 34 3.70 -11.23 3.77
C HIS A 34 3.35 -9.74 3.76
N PHE A 35 2.47 -9.35 4.67
CA PHE A 35 1.88 -8.02 4.70
C PHE A 35 1.48 -7.63 6.12
N LEU A 36 1.09 -6.37 6.29
CA LEU A 36 0.44 -5.87 7.49
C LEU A 36 -0.94 -5.32 7.11
N VAL A 37 -1.98 -5.68 7.86
CA VAL A 37 -3.26 -4.98 7.79
C VAL A 37 -3.22 -3.83 8.78
N VAL A 38 -3.23 -2.61 8.27
CA VAL A 38 -3.23 -1.38 9.05
C VAL A 38 -4.67 -0.98 9.35
N GLY A 39 -4.97 -0.75 10.63
CA GLY A 39 -6.22 -0.10 11.04
C GLY A 39 -7.43 -1.02 11.22
N GLY A 40 -7.24 -2.34 11.31
CA GLY A 40 -8.32 -3.28 11.64
C GLY A 40 -8.09 -4.68 11.06
N SER A 41 -9.19 -5.42 10.91
CA SER A 41 -9.24 -6.71 10.23
C SER A 41 -9.95 -6.56 8.89
N LEU A 42 -9.54 -7.36 7.90
CA LEU A 42 -10.26 -7.46 6.64
C LEU A 42 -11.59 -8.20 6.85
N ASP A 43 -12.57 -7.89 6.01
CA ASP A 43 -13.88 -8.53 5.98
C ASP A 43 -14.35 -8.68 4.52
N PRO A 44 -15.27 -9.61 4.22
CA PRO A 44 -15.67 -9.89 2.84
C PRO A 44 -16.60 -8.82 2.23
N VAL A 45 -17.13 -7.88 3.02
CA VAL A 45 -18.10 -6.89 2.55
C VAL A 45 -17.40 -5.63 2.04
N ASN A 46 -16.36 -5.19 2.73
CA ASN A 46 -15.64 -3.97 2.43
C ASN A 46 -14.56 -4.18 1.34
N PRO A 47 -14.21 -3.12 0.58
CA PRO A 47 -13.09 -3.20 -0.34
C PRO A 47 -11.77 -3.40 0.42
N ILE A 48 -10.85 -4.15 -0.19
CA ILE A 48 -9.49 -4.31 0.31
C ILE A 48 -8.60 -3.29 -0.37
N LEU A 49 -8.07 -2.36 0.42
CA LEU A 49 -7.12 -1.36 -0.06
C LEU A 49 -5.70 -1.90 0.10
N TYR A 50 -4.84 -1.65 -0.89
CA TYR A 50 -3.43 -2.02 -0.89
C TYR A 50 -2.56 -0.78 -1.01
N ALA A 51 -1.45 -0.73 -0.27
CA ALA A 51 -0.43 0.31 -0.38
C ALA A 51 0.96 -0.29 -0.16
N GLU A 52 2.01 0.31 -0.73
CA GLU A 52 3.37 -0.20 -0.55
C GLU A 52 3.88 0.03 0.88
N GLY A 53 3.77 1.28 1.35
CA GLY A 53 4.37 1.76 2.58
C GLY A 53 3.39 1.94 3.74
N TYR A 54 3.93 1.89 4.97
CA TYR A 54 3.14 2.07 6.20
C TYR A 54 2.48 3.46 6.28
N ALA A 55 3.21 4.53 5.94
CA ALA A 55 2.70 5.90 6.03
C ALA A 55 1.50 6.12 5.09
N THR A 56 1.62 5.64 3.86
CA THR A 56 0.54 5.63 2.85
C THR A 56 -0.65 4.82 3.35
N ALA A 57 -0.43 3.59 3.81
CA ALA A 57 -1.47 2.73 4.36
C ALA A 57 -2.20 3.39 5.55
N ARG A 58 -1.45 4.07 6.44
CA ARG A 58 -2.02 4.76 7.59
C ARG A 58 -2.81 6.00 7.18
N SER A 59 -2.33 6.78 6.22
CA SER A 59 -3.05 7.95 5.71
C SER A 59 -4.38 7.56 5.07
N LEU A 60 -4.38 6.50 4.26
CA LEU A 60 -5.60 5.91 3.68
C LEU A 60 -6.57 5.39 4.74
N ASN A 61 -6.06 4.69 5.76
CA ASN A 61 -6.88 4.22 6.87
C ASN A 61 -7.53 5.39 7.65
N LEU A 62 -6.77 6.45 7.94
CA LEU A 62 -7.28 7.64 8.63
C LEU A 62 -8.32 8.38 7.77
N ALA A 63 -8.14 8.41 6.45
CA ALA A 63 -9.07 9.04 5.54
C ALA A 63 -10.36 8.23 5.40
N THR A 64 -10.26 6.93 5.15
CA THR A 64 -11.41 6.10 4.76
C THR A 64 -12.08 5.37 5.93
N GLY A 65 -11.38 5.19 7.05
CA GLY A 65 -11.80 4.29 8.12
C GLY A 65 -11.67 2.80 7.78
N LEU A 66 -11.18 2.45 6.59
CA LEU A 66 -11.06 1.07 6.11
C LEU A 66 -9.70 0.45 6.48
N PRO A 67 -9.63 -0.87 6.66
CA PRO A 67 -8.36 -1.57 6.79
C PRO A 67 -7.55 -1.50 5.48
N VAL A 68 -6.24 -1.30 5.59
CA VAL A 68 -5.34 -1.18 4.43
C VAL A 68 -4.19 -2.17 4.53
N VAL A 69 -3.99 -2.95 3.46
CA VAL A 69 -2.93 -3.94 3.32
C VAL A 69 -1.65 -3.26 2.87
N MET A 70 -0.68 -3.15 3.78
CA MET A 70 0.69 -2.72 3.46
C MET A 70 1.50 -3.90 2.90
N THR A 71 2.03 -3.76 1.69
CA THR A 71 2.69 -4.86 0.95
C THR A 71 4.21 -4.87 1.03
N ILE A 72 4.83 -4.03 1.87
CA ILE A 72 6.30 -3.91 2.04
C ILE A 72 6.97 -3.16 0.88
N ASP A 73 6.78 -3.66 -0.34
CA ASP A 73 7.27 -3.06 -1.58
C ASP A 73 6.33 -3.40 -2.76
N ALA A 74 6.49 -2.66 -3.86
CA ALA A 74 5.76 -2.84 -5.11
C ALA A 74 5.79 -4.30 -5.63
N GLY A 75 6.95 -4.96 -5.57
CA GLY A 75 7.12 -6.29 -6.16
C GLY A 75 6.34 -7.39 -5.42
N ASN A 76 6.12 -7.20 -4.12
CA ASN A 76 5.34 -8.11 -3.30
C ASN A 76 3.81 -7.89 -3.43
N MET A 77 3.38 -6.73 -3.95
CA MET A 77 1.96 -6.37 -4.06
C MET A 77 1.15 -7.41 -4.84
N VAL A 78 1.68 -7.90 -5.98
CA VAL A 78 1.02 -8.90 -6.82
C VAL A 78 0.84 -10.23 -6.06
N ALA A 79 1.85 -10.65 -5.31
CA ALA A 79 1.80 -11.91 -4.56
C ALA A 79 0.77 -11.84 -3.42
N VAL A 80 0.79 -10.74 -2.66
CA VAL A 80 -0.17 -10.49 -1.58
C VAL A 80 -1.60 -10.37 -2.11
N ALA A 81 -1.80 -9.68 -3.24
CA ALA A 81 -3.09 -9.54 -3.90
C ALA A 81 -3.70 -10.90 -4.24
N LYS A 82 -2.92 -11.78 -4.89
CA LYS A 82 -3.38 -13.13 -5.27
C LYS A 82 -3.80 -13.96 -4.07
N VAL A 83 -3.00 -13.95 -2.99
CA VAL A 83 -3.31 -14.71 -1.78
C VAL A 83 -4.58 -14.18 -1.09
N LEU A 84 -4.73 -12.86 -1.00
CA LEU A 84 -5.93 -12.28 -0.39
C LEU A 84 -7.17 -12.44 -1.25
N HIS A 85 -7.05 -12.40 -2.58
CA HIS A 85 -8.18 -12.67 -3.47
C HIS A 85 -8.74 -14.09 -3.32
N GLN A 86 -7.88 -15.08 -3.02
CA GLN A 86 -8.35 -16.43 -2.71
C GLN A 86 -9.19 -16.50 -1.42
N GLN A 87 -8.91 -15.62 -0.44
CA GLN A 87 -9.66 -15.56 0.82
C GLN A 87 -10.91 -14.67 0.73
N TYR A 88 -10.86 -13.64 -0.11
CA TYR A 88 -11.89 -12.60 -0.27
C TYR A 88 -12.25 -12.43 -1.75
N PRO A 89 -12.75 -13.49 -2.43
CA PRO A 89 -12.93 -13.48 -3.88
C PRO A 89 -13.98 -12.48 -4.38
N ASP A 90 -14.96 -12.15 -3.52
CA ASP A 90 -16.07 -11.25 -3.86
C ASP A 90 -15.79 -9.79 -3.46
N SER A 91 -14.70 -9.54 -2.73
CA SER A 91 -14.34 -8.19 -2.30
C SER A 91 -13.69 -7.41 -3.45
N ARG A 92 -13.94 -6.10 -3.51
CA ARG A 92 -13.24 -5.22 -4.46
C ARG A 92 -11.79 -5.04 -4.00
N HIS A 93 -10.84 -5.23 -4.91
CA HIS A 93 -9.42 -5.00 -4.64
C HIS A 93 -8.98 -3.66 -5.24
N LEU A 94 -8.54 -2.73 -4.40
CA LEU A 94 -8.14 -1.38 -4.79
C LEU A 94 -6.67 -1.12 -4.45
N PHE A 95 -5.86 -0.81 -5.45
CA PHE A 95 -4.42 -0.63 -5.33
C PHE A 95 -4.07 0.87 -5.34
N MET A 96 -3.63 1.37 -4.19
CA MET A 96 -3.18 2.75 -4.03
C MET A 96 -1.70 2.83 -4.41
N ALA A 97 -1.45 3.19 -5.66
CA ALA A 97 -0.11 3.25 -6.23
C ALA A 97 0.60 4.54 -5.88
N ASP A 98 1.90 4.44 -5.62
CA ASP A 98 2.81 5.57 -5.65
C ASP A 98 2.98 6.02 -7.11
N PHE A 99 3.00 7.34 -7.34
CA PHE A 99 3.17 7.93 -8.65
C PHE A 99 4.44 8.79 -8.71
N ASP A 100 5.58 8.14 -8.96
CA ASP A 100 6.88 8.81 -9.08
C ASP A 100 7.00 9.58 -10.40
N HIS A 101 6.72 10.89 -10.34
CA HIS A 101 6.74 11.81 -11.48
C HIS A 101 8.14 12.04 -12.07
N ALA A 102 9.20 11.79 -11.31
CA ALA A 102 10.57 12.11 -11.70
C ALA A 102 11.29 10.94 -12.41
N LYS A 103 10.70 9.75 -12.39
CA LYS A 103 11.27 8.54 -12.99
C LYS A 103 10.61 8.23 -14.33
N ASP A 104 11.44 7.86 -15.30
CA ASP A 104 10.97 7.33 -16.60
C ASP A 104 10.14 6.05 -16.44
N VAL A 105 10.44 5.26 -15.40
CA VAL A 105 9.75 4.00 -15.10
C VAL A 105 9.10 4.10 -13.73
N ASN A 106 7.78 4.20 -13.72
CA ASN A 106 6.99 4.27 -12.51
C ASN A 106 6.68 2.85 -11.99
N LYS A 107 7.63 2.26 -11.26
CA LYS A 107 7.53 0.88 -10.77
C LYS A 107 6.30 0.65 -9.88
N GLY A 108 5.94 1.61 -9.02
CA GLY A 108 4.80 1.47 -8.13
C GLY A 108 3.48 1.37 -8.91
N LEU A 109 3.28 2.27 -9.87
CA LEU A 109 2.14 2.21 -10.77
C LEU A 109 2.12 0.93 -11.61
N ILE A 110 3.26 0.48 -12.15
CA ILE A 110 3.35 -0.76 -12.94
C ILE A 110 2.90 -1.97 -12.10
N MET A 111 3.45 -2.13 -10.91
CA MET A 111 3.16 -3.28 -10.05
C MET A 111 1.72 -3.26 -9.53
N ALA A 112 1.18 -2.08 -9.23
CA ALA A 112 -0.23 -1.92 -8.88
C ALA A 112 -1.16 -2.33 -10.03
N ASN A 113 -0.82 -1.98 -11.28
CA ASN A 113 -1.56 -2.43 -12.45
C ASN A 113 -1.47 -3.94 -12.65
N GLU A 114 -0.28 -4.53 -12.52
CA GLU A 114 -0.12 -5.99 -12.59
C GLU A 114 -0.94 -6.71 -11.51
N ALA A 115 -0.96 -6.18 -10.29
CA ALA A 115 -1.75 -6.73 -9.19
C ALA A 115 -3.25 -6.61 -9.46
N ALA A 116 -3.72 -5.45 -9.94
CA ALA A 116 -5.09 -5.22 -10.35
C ALA A 116 -5.53 -6.19 -11.45
N ILE A 117 -4.73 -6.35 -12.52
CA ILE A 117 -5.00 -7.31 -13.60
C ILE A 117 -5.10 -8.73 -13.05
N ALA A 118 -4.21 -9.12 -12.13
CA ALA A 118 -4.17 -10.47 -11.60
C ALA A 118 -5.40 -10.87 -10.78
N VAL A 119 -6.15 -9.91 -10.23
CA VAL A 119 -7.31 -10.16 -9.35
C VAL A 119 -8.61 -9.47 -9.80
N GLY A 120 -8.61 -8.85 -10.98
CA GLY A 120 -9.75 -8.05 -11.45
C GLY A 120 -10.01 -6.78 -10.61
N GLY A 121 -8.96 -6.20 -10.03
CA GLY A 121 -9.02 -5.00 -9.19
C GLY A 121 -8.89 -3.68 -9.96
N GLN A 122 -8.72 -2.59 -9.22
CA GLN A 122 -8.58 -1.23 -9.75
C GLN A 122 -7.38 -0.52 -9.14
N VAL A 123 -6.74 0.36 -9.91
CA VAL A 123 -5.61 1.18 -9.44
C VAL A 123 -6.05 2.62 -9.27
N LEU A 124 -5.64 3.23 -8.17
CA LEU A 124 -5.80 4.65 -7.87
C LEU A 124 -4.42 5.21 -7.50
N TYR A 125 -4.17 6.46 -7.87
CA TYR A 125 -2.93 7.17 -7.54
C TYR A 125 -3.24 8.65 -7.30
N PRO A 126 -2.46 9.34 -6.44
CA PRO A 126 -2.71 10.74 -6.13
C PRO A 126 -2.36 11.64 -7.32
N THR A 127 -3.09 12.76 -7.43
CA THR A 127 -2.80 13.80 -8.43
C THR A 127 -2.25 15.06 -7.78
N PHE A 128 -1.08 15.50 -8.24
CA PHE A 128 -0.37 16.67 -7.73
C PHE A 128 -0.34 17.81 -8.75
N ASN A 129 -0.31 19.05 -8.27
CA ASN A 129 -0.05 20.21 -9.12
C ASN A 129 1.47 20.41 -9.32
N ASP A 130 1.86 21.30 -10.22
CA ASP A 130 3.27 21.54 -10.56
C ASP A 130 4.15 21.90 -9.34
N ALA A 131 3.62 22.65 -8.38
CA ALA A 131 4.35 23.05 -7.19
C ALA A 131 4.60 21.87 -6.24
N GLU A 132 3.65 20.94 -6.14
CA GLU A 132 3.78 19.72 -5.34
C GLU A 132 4.68 18.68 -6.03
N ILE A 133 4.58 18.54 -7.35
CA ILE A 133 5.49 17.71 -8.15
C ILE A 133 6.93 18.23 -7.98
N ALA A 134 7.14 19.55 -8.03
CA ALA A 134 8.45 20.16 -7.80
C ALA A 134 9.01 19.92 -6.38
N ARG A 135 8.14 19.61 -5.40
CA ARG A 135 8.53 19.20 -4.04
C ARG A 135 8.79 17.70 -3.91
N GLY A 136 8.57 16.93 -4.97
CA GLY A 136 8.77 15.48 -5.00
C GLY A 136 7.64 14.68 -4.37
N PHE A 137 6.42 15.21 -4.32
CA PHE A 137 5.27 14.47 -3.82
C PHE A 137 4.84 13.39 -4.81
N THR A 138 4.62 12.19 -4.31
CA THR A 138 4.38 11.01 -5.15
C THR A 138 3.32 10.06 -4.60
N ASP A 139 3.04 10.07 -3.29
CA ASP A 139 2.14 9.09 -2.66
C ASP A 139 0.95 9.73 -1.91
N PHE A 140 -0.01 8.91 -1.48
CA PHE A 140 -1.17 9.40 -0.72
C PHE A 140 -0.81 9.97 0.66
N ASN A 141 0.35 9.63 1.21
CA ASN A 141 0.83 10.24 2.44
C ASN A 141 1.31 11.68 2.19
N ASP A 142 2.00 11.95 1.07
CA ASP A 142 2.34 13.30 0.66
C ASP A 142 1.08 14.16 0.44
N LEU A 143 0.07 13.59 -0.21
CA LEU A 143 -1.24 14.24 -0.39
C LEU A 143 -1.92 14.56 0.94
N HIS A 144 -1.89 13.61 1.89
CA HIS A 144 -2.38 13.84 3.24
C HIS A 144 -1.62 14.96 3.93
N GLN A 145 -0.29 14.95 3.89
CA GLN A 145 0.53 15.98 4.54
C GLN A 145 0.35 17.37 3.91
N SER A 146 0.10 17.45 2.60
CA SER A 146 -0.02 18.72 1.89
C SER A 146 -1.43 19.31 1.90
N ARG A 147 -2.47 18.48 1.80
CA ARG A 147 -3.86 18.91 1.62
C ARG A 147 -4.84 18.39 2.68
N GLY A 148 -4.39 17.55 3.61
CA GLY A 148 -5.22 16.97 4.67
C GLY A 148 -5.97 15.70 4.26
N LEU A 149 -6.66 15.09 5.24
CA LEU A 149 -7.36 13.81 5.05
C LEU A 149 -8.54 13.89 4.08
N ASP A 150 -9.19 15.04 3.97
CA ASP A 150 -10.35 15.21 3.07
C ASP A 150 -9.94 15.00 1.60
N ALA A 151 -8.80 15.55 1.20
CA ALA A 151 -8.25 15.37 -0.15
C ALA A 151 -7.85 13.93 -0.47
N VAL A 152 -7.63 13.08 0.53
CA VAL A 152 -7.34 11.65 0.35
C VAL A 152 -8.62 10.84 0.17
N ARG A 153 -9.78 11.35 0.62
CA ARG A 153 -11.08 10.66 0.48
C ARG A 153 -11.76 10.89 -0.87
N GLU A 154 -11.50 12.03 -1.50
CA GLU A 154 -12.03 12.42 -2.82
C GLU A 154 -11.45 11.54 -3.94
#